data_AF-A0A838U6X2-F1
#
_entry.id   AF-A0A838U6X2-F1
#
_cell.length_a   1.000
_cell.length_b   1.000
_cell.length_c   1.000
_cell.angle_alpha   90.00
_cell.angle_beta   90.00
_cell.angle_gamma   90.00
#
_symmetry.space_group_name_H-M   'P 1'
#
loop_
_entity.id
_entity.type
_entity.pdbx_description
1 polymer ?
#
loop_
_entity_poly.entity_id
_entity_poly.type
_entity_poly.pdbx_seq_one_letter_code
_entity_poly.pdbx_strand_id
1 'polypeptide(L)'
;MSINIASLLFYYIIIPCGISIIITISIIQIYNRLKYKNIANHNLELKILELENQIKVQKEKANLLSEEISIILSRTNQTNSKLDRINSLLEIMDDNILSKNISRYQVISPGQTHVNNPDIKQSQTEPIDDDRHNSTIEYILKKLENNSLTTREIQRYIGRTREHTSRLMKKLYDNKFVDRDMDSKPFKYTITDEGRKLLIKHSDSKNNLHSDYQRSKANLTNWPAEIQSPENLK
;
A
#
# COMPACT_ATOMS: atom_id res chain seq x y z
N MET A 1 -90.78 -30.23 44.33
CA MET A 1 -89.32 -30.26 44.05
C MET A 1 -88.74 -28.97 44.60
N SER A 2 -88.19 -28.98 45.82
CA SER A 2 -87.66 -27.78 46.47
C SER A 2 -86.30 -27.42 45.87
N ILE A 3 -86.27 -26.38 45.04
CA ILE A 3 -85.03 -25.83 44.52
C ILE A 3 -84.31 -25.14 45.68
N ASN A 4 -83.09 -25.60 45.97
CA ASN A 4 -82.30 -25.05 47.07
C ASN A 4 -81.71 -23.71 46.63
N ILE A 5 -82.26 -22.61 47.14
CA ILE A 5 -81.88 -21.24 46.76
C ILE A 5 -80.36 -21.00 46.96
N ALA A 6 -79.76 -21.66 47.95
CA ALA A 6 -78.32 -21.59 48.20
C ALA A 6 -77.48 -22.17 47.05
N SER A 7 -77.91 -23.27 46.43
CA SER A 7 -77.17 -23.84 45.29
C SER A 7 -77.30 -22.98 44.02
N LEU A 8 -78.45 -22.32 43.86
CA LEU A 8 -78.67 -21.38 42.76
C LEU A 8 -77.76 -20.14 42.90
N LEU A 9 -77.69 -19.57 44.11
CA LEU A 9 -76.81 -18.43 44.39
C LEU A 9 -75.33 -18.78 44.23
N PHE A 10 -74.92 -19.97 44.70
CA PHE A 10 -73.55 -20.46 44.54
C PHE A 10 -73.16 -20.58 43.06
N TYR A 11 -74.05 -21.16 42.24
CA TYR A 11 -73.83 -21.33 40.80
C TYR A 11 -73.71 -19.97 40.08
N TYR A 12 -74.59 -19.02 40.36
CA TYR A 12 -74.62 -17.72 39.68
C TYR A 12 -73.55 -16.73 40.17
N ILE A 13 -72.91 -16.94 41.31
CA ILE A 13 -71.90 -16.03 41.85
C ILE A 13 -70.49 -16.57 41.64
N ILE A 14 -70.26 -17.84 41.98
CA ILE A 14 -68.89 -18.39 42.08
C ILE A 14 -68.36 -18.81 40.71
N ILE A 15 -69.21 -19.38 39.85
CA ILE A 15 -68.81 -19.77 38.50
C ILE A 15 -68.37 -18.56 37.65
N PRO A 16 -69.15 -17.46 37.53
CA PRO A 16 -68.71 -16.31 36.75
C PRO A 16 -67.51 -15.59 37.38
N CYS A 17 -67.38 -15.58 38.71
CA CYS A 17 -66.21 -15.04 39.38
C CYS A 17 -64.94 -15.85 39.05
N GLY A 18 -65.04 -17.19 39.08
CA GLY A 18 -63.94 -18.07 38.66
C GLY A 18 -63.55 -17.87 37.19
N ILE A 19 -64.52 -17.76 36.29
CA ILE A 19 -64.28 -17.48 34.87
C ILE A 19 -63.61 -16.11 34.67
N SER A 20 -64.05 -15.09 35.40
CA SER A 20 -63.44 -13.75 35.35
C SER A 20 -61.97 -13.78 35.76
N ILE A 21 -61.64 -14.49 36.84
CA ILE A 21 -60.25 -14.66 37.29
C ILE A 21 -59.40 -15.34 36.21
N ILE A 22 -59.90 -16.43 35.61
CA ILE A 22 -59.18 -17.13 34.53
C ILE A 22 -58.93 -16.20 33.34
N ILE A 23 -59.94 -15.43 32.91
CA ILE A 23 -59.83 -14.47 31.81
C ILE A 23 -58.77 -13.42 32.14
N THR A 24 -58.76 -12.86 33.35
CA THR A 24 -57.75 -11.86 33.74
C THR A 24 -56.34 -12.43 33.68
N ILE A 25 -56.12 -13.64 34.20
CA ILE A 25 -54.83 -14.33 34.14
C ILE A 25 -54.40 -14.55 32.68
N SER A 26 -55.31 -15.01 31.82
CA SER A 26 -55.04 -15.20 30.39
C SER A 26 -54.66 -13.89 29.69
N ILE A 27 -55.33 -12.77 29.99
CA ILE A 27 -55.01 -11.45 29.44
C ILE A 27 -53.62 -11.00 29.89
N ILE A 28 -53.29 -11.15 31.17
CA ILE A 28 -51.96 -10.81 31.72
C ILE A 28 -50.86 -11.63 31.07
N GLN A 29 -51.07 -12.93 30.86
CA GLN A 29 -50.12 -13.80 30.15
C GLN A 29 -49.93 -13.34 28.70
N ILE A 30 -51.01 -13.01 27.99
CA ILE A 30 -50.95 -12.49 26.61
C ILE A 30 -50.18 -11.16 26.57
N TYR A 31 -50.45 -10.25 27.50
CA TYR A 31 -49.79 -8.94 27.59
C TYR A 31 -48.28 -9.09 27.80
N ASN A 32 -47.89 -9.92 28.77
CA ASN A 32 -46.48 -10.19 29.06
C ASN A 32 -45.77 -10.82 27.86
N ARG A 33 -46.43 -11.75 27.16
CA ARG A 33 -45.89 -12.39 25.95
C ARG A 33 -45.68 -11.37 24.82
N LEU A 34 -46.65 -10.49 24.59
CA LEU A 34 -46.54 -9.43 23.58
C LEU A 34 -45.42 -8.44 23.91
N LYS A 35 -45.32 -8.02 25.18
CA LYS A 35 -44.26 -7.11 25.64
C LYS A 35 -42.87 -7.72 25.44
N TYR A 36 -42.67 -8.98 25.81
CA TYR A 36 -41.39 -9.67 25.62
C TYR A 36 -41.02 -9.79 24.14
N LYS A 37 -41.98 -10.16 23.28
CA LYS A 37 -41.79 -10.22 21.82
C LYS A 37 -41.39 -8.87 21.24
N ASN A 38 -42.02 -7.77 21.68
CA ASN A 38 -41.70 -6.44 21.19
C ASN A 38 -40.27 -6.00 21.54
N ILE A 39 -39.83 -6.25 22.78
CA ILE A 39 -38.45 -5.96 23.21
C ILE A 39 -37.44 -6.80 22.42
N ALA A 40 -37.72 -8.09 22.21
CA ALA A 40 -36.87 -8.96 21.41
C ALA A 40 -36.75 -8.46 19.95
N ASN A 41 -37.87 -8.05 19.34
CA ASN A 41 -37.88 -7.49 17.99
C ASN A 41 -37.05 -6.21 17.89
N HIS A 42 -37.18 -5.29 18.85
CA HIS A 42 -36.37 -4.07 18.86
C HIS A 42 -34.86 -4.35 18.95
N ASN A 43 -34.47 -5.31 19.79
CA ASN A 43 -33.06 -5.73 19.88
C ASN A 43 -32.56 -6.36 18.57
N LEU A 44 -33.42 -7.09 17.85
CA LEU A 44 -33.08 -7.62 16.53
C LEU A 44 -32.90 -6.49 15.50
N GLU A 45 -33.78 -5.48 15.49
CA GLU A 45 -33.63 -4.30 14.62
C GLU A 45 -32.32 -3.55 14.87
N LEU A 46 -31.94 -3.34 16.14
CA LEU A 46 -30.66 -2.72 16.48
C LEU A 46 -29.47 -3.55 15.95
N LYS A 47 -29.55 -4.88 16.07
CA LYS A 47 -28.50 -5.77 15.56
C LYS A 47 -28.44 -5.78 14.04
N ILE A 48 -29.58 -5.68 13.36
CA ILE A 48 -29.64 -5.53 11.89
C ILE A 48 -28.99 -4.21 11.47
N LEU A 49 -29.34 -3.10 12.13
CA LEU A 49 -28.77 -1.78 11.81
C LEU A 49 -27.25 -1.74 12.02
N GLU A 50 -26.75 -2.37 13.08
CA GLU A 50 -25.32 -2.52 13.32
C GLU A 50 -24.64 -3.34 12.21
N LEU A 51 -25.24 -4.47 11.81
CA LEU A 51 -24.73 -5.29 10.71
C LEU A 51 -24.73 -4.52 9.38
N GLU A 52 -25.78 -3.76 9.09
CA GLU A 52 -25.86 -2.91 7.89
C GLU A 52 -24.74 -1.87 7.86
N ASN A 53 -24.48 -1.22 9.00
CA ASN A 53 -23.39 -0.28 9.13
C ASN A 53 -22.03 -0.96 8.91
N GLN A 54 -21.80 -2.13 9.49
CA GLN A 54 -20.58 -2.91 9.27
C GLN A 54 -20.42 -3.31 7.80
N ILE A 55 -21.48 -3.76 7.14
CA ILE A 55 -21.48 -4.09 5.71
C ILE A 55 -21.14 -2.86 4.88
N LYS A 56 -21.70 -1.69 5.21
CA LYS A 56 -21.40 -0.43 4.51
C LYS A 56 -19.92 -0.07 4.61
N VAL A 57 -19.36 -0.14 5.81
CA VAL A 57 -17.93 0.11 6.05
C VAL A 57 -17.06 -0.89 5.27
N GLN A 58 -17.42 -2.18 5.28
CA GLN A 58 -16.68 -3.19 4.52
C GLN A 58 -16.77 -2.96 3.01
N LYS A 59 -17.94 -2.57 2.50
CA LYS A 59 -18.13 -2.21 1.10
C LYS A 59 -17.26 -1.03 0.68
N GLU A 60 -17.17 -0.01 1.53
CA GLU A 60 -16.30 1.15 1.27
C GLU A 60 -14.82 0.74 1.23
N LYS A 61 -14.36 -0.09 2.18
CA LYS A 61 -13.01 -0.66 2.14
C LYS A 61 -12.74 -1.47 0.87
N ALA A 62 -13.70 -2.28 0.43
CA ALA A 62 -13.58 -3.05 -0.80
C ALA A 62 -13.49 -2.17 -2.04
N ASN A 63 -14.22 -1.04 -2.08
CA ASN A 63 -14.14 -0.07 -3.16
C ASN A 63 -12.77 0.64 -3.20
N LEU A 64 -12.22 0.99 -2.03
CA LEU A 64 -10.88 1.59 -1.96
C LEU A 64 -9.82 0.60 -2.45
N LEU A 65 -9.90 -0.67 -2.02
CA LEU A 65 -9.00 -1.72 -2.49
C LEU A 65 -9.12 -1.96 -4.00
N SER A 66 -10.33 -1.93 -4.56
CA SER A 66 -10.51 -2.13 -6.01
C SER A 66 -9.94 -0.96 -6.81
N GLU A 67 -10.06 0.28 -6.31
CA GLU A 67 -9.41 1.45 -6.88
C GLU A 67 -7.87 1.33 -6.84
N GLU A 68 -7.30 0.93 -5.69
CA GLU A 68 -5.86 0.69 -5.55
C GLU A 68 -5.35 -0.38 -6.54
N ILE A 69 -6.08 -1.50 -6.68
CA ILE A 69 -5.76 -2.55 -7.65
C ILE A 69 -5.78 -2.01 -9.08
N SER A 70 -6.74 -1.16 -9.43
CA SER A 70 -6.83 -0.57 -10.77
C SER A 70 -5.60 0.29 -11.12
N ILE A 71 -5.11 1.07 -10.14
CA ILE A 71 -3.91 1.89 -10.29
C ILE A 71 -2.69 0.99 -10.47
N ILE A 72 -2.55 -0.06 -9.65
CA ILE A 72 -1.45 -1.02 -9.75
C ILE A 72 -1.45 -1.70 -11.12
N LEU A 73 -2.61 -2.16 -11.60
CA LEU A 73 -2.75 -2.79 -12.93
C LEU A 73 -2.32 -1.86 -14.05
N SER A 74 -2.70 -0.58 -13.99
CA SER A 74 -2.27 0.41 -14.98
C SER A 74 -0.75 0.58 -15.01
N ARG A 75 -0.11 0.62 -13.83
CA ARG A 75 1.34 0.71 -13.70
C ARG A 75 2.03 -0.54 -14.21
N THR A 76 1.51 -1.72 -13.90
CA THR A 76 2.02 -3.01 -14.39
C THR A 76 1.93 -3.11 -15.92
N ASN A 77 0.82 -2.68 -16.51
CA ASN A 77 0.68 -2.64 -17.97
C ASN A 77 1.69 -1.67 -18.61
N GLN A 78 1.92 -0.51 -17.98
CA GLN A 78 2.95 0.41 -18.44
C GLN A 78 4.36 -0.19 -18.34
N THR A 79 4.68 -0.96 -17.29
CA THR A 79 5.98 -1.64 -17.20
C THR A 79 6.11 -2.75 -18.23
N ASN A 80 5.05 -3.50 -18.50
CA ASN A 80 5.04 -4.53 -19.54
C ASN A 80 5.28 -3.93 -20.92
N SER A 81 4.59 -2.86 -21.30
CA SER A 81 4.84 -2.18 -22.58
C SER A 81 6.26 -1.62 -22.71
N LYS A 82 6.89 -1.18 -21.60
CA LYS A 82 8.30 -0.78 -21.61
C LYS A 82 9.22 -1.97 -21.79
N LEU A 83 8.93 -3.10 -21.15
CA LEU A 83 9.67 -4.35 -21.31
C LEU A 83 9.59 -4.85 -22.75
N ASP A 84 8.41 -4.79 -23.37
CA ASP A 84 8.22 -5.16 -24.79
C ASP A 84 9.11 -4.31 -25.70
N ARG A 85 9.15 -2.99 -25.47
CA ARG A 85 10.04 -2.09 -26.22
C ARG A 85 11.52 -2.43 -26.02
N ILE A 86 11.92 -2.78 -24.80
CA ILE A 86 13.30 -3.20 -24.51
C ILE A 86 13.61 -4.52 -25.22
N ASN A 87 12.71 -5.49 -25.18
CA ASN A 87 12.88 -6.77 -25.86
C ASN A 87 12.99 -6.59 -27.38
N SER A 88 12.14 -5.76 -27.99
CA SER A 88 12.27 -5.42 -29.42
C SER A 88 13.58 -4.70 -29.72
N LEU A 89 14.05 -3.81 -28.84
CA LEU A 89 15.36 -3.17 -29.01
C LEU A 89 16.51 -4.19 -28.89
N LEU A 90 16.39 -5.16 -27.98
CA LEU A 90 17.38 -6.22 -27.83
C LEU A 90 17.44 -7.10 -29.08
N GLU A 91 16.30 -7.46 -29.65
CA GLU A 91 16.19 -8.20 -30.92
C GLU A 91 16.88 -7.44 -32.07
N ILE A 92 16.59 -6.14 -32.21
CA ILE A 92 17.25 -5.28 -33.21
C ILE A 92 18.75 -5.15 -32.95
N MET A 93 19.21 -5.11 -31.70
CA MET A 93 20.63 -5.06 -31.37
C MET A 93 21.34 -6.38 -31.70
N ASP A 94 20.70 -7.52 -31.50
CA ASP A 94 21.28 -8.84 -31.80
C ASP A 94 21.46 -9.02 -33.32
N ASP A 95 20.47 -8.61 -34.11
CA ASP A 95 20.55 -8.58 -35.59
C ASP A 95 21.67 -7.66 -36.10
N ASN A 96 21.86 -6.51 -35.45
CA ASN A 96 22.93 -5.57 -35.78
C ASN A 96 24.32 -6.07 -35.36
N ILE A 97 24.43 -6.86 -34.28
CA ILE A 97 25.68 -7.51 -33.89
C ILE A 97 26.03 -8.63 -34.87
N LEU A 98 25.05 -9.43 -35.29
CA LEU A 98 25.23 -10.50 -36.28
C LEU A 98 25.67 -9.93 -37.64
N SER A 99 25.00 -8.88 -38.12
CA SER A 99 25.34 -8.22 -39.39
C SER A 99 26.67 -7.46 -39.36
N LYS A 100 27.03 -6.80 -38.24
CA LYS A 100 28.32 -6.11 -38.08
C LYS A 100 29.53 -7.04 -37.91
N ASN A 101 29.30 -8.31 -37.56
CA ASN A 101 30.31 -9.37 -37.59
C ASN A 101 30.64 -9.76 -39.05
N ILE A 102 29.63 -9.84 -39.92
CA ILE A 102 29.78 -10.26 -41.32
C ILE A 102 30.55 -9.20 -42.13
N SER A 103 30.35 -7.92 -41.85
CA SER A 103 31.06 -6.83 -42.56
C SER A 103 32.47 -6.52 -42.05
N ARG A 104 32.96 -7.18 -40.98
CA ARG A 104 34.30 -6.91 -40.43
C ARG A 104 35.41 -7.78 -41.03
N TYR A 105 35.06 -8.77 -41.86
CA TYR A 105 35.99 -9.62 -42.58
C TYR A 105 36.04 -9.28 -44.07
N GLN A 106 36.28 -8.00 -44.42
CA GLN A 106 36.76 -7.65 -45.76
C GLN A 106 37.33 -6.21 -45.81
N VAL A 107 38.63 -6.11 -46.13
CA VAL A 107 39.28 -5.10 -47.01
C VAL A 107 39.94 -3.82 -46.38
N ILE A 108 41.29 -3.88 -46.28
CA ILE A 108 42.35 -2.90 -46.72
C ILE A 108 42.76 -1.66 -45.86
N SER A 109 44.03 -1.71 -45.40
CA SER A 109 45.20 -0.76 -45.43
C SER A 109 45.18 0.68 -44.83
N PRO A 110 46.35 1.22 -44.37
CA PRO A 110 46.46 2.41 -43.51
C PRO A 110 46.79 3.72 -44.27
N GLY A 111 46.18 4.84 -43.84
CA GLY A 111 46.47 6.20 -44.35
C GLY A 111 45.95 7.30 -43.42
N GLN A 112 46.79 8.32 -43.19
CA GLN A 112 46.70 9.40 -42.20
C GLN A 112 45.63 10.47 -42.54
N THR A 113 44.97 11.10 -41.56
CA THR A 113 45.19 12.53 -41.15
C THR A 113 44.15 13.10 -40.17
N HIS A 114 44.69 13.97 -39.32
CA HIS A 114 44.22 14.94 -38.33
C HIS A 114 42.94 15.76 -38.65
N VAL A 115 42.18 16.18 -37.62
CA VAL A 115 41.74 17.58 -37.27
C VAL A 115 40.58 17.58 -36.24
N ASN A 116 40.63 18.58 -35.36
CA ASN A 116 39.97 18.73 -34.06
C ASN A 116 38.60 19.46 -34.06
N ASN A 117 37.70 19.02 -33.15
CA ASN A 117 36.71 19.74 -32.29
C ASN A 117 35.56 20.60 -32.91
N PRO A 118 34.44 20.91 -32.19
CA PRO A 118 34.11 20.68 -30.76
C PRO A 118 32.68 20.12 -30.46
N ASP A 119 32.44 19.89 -29.15
CA ASP A 119 31.16 19.97 -28.43
C ASP A 119 30.16 18.78 -28.32
N ILE A 120 29.62 18.72 -27.10
CA ILE A 120 28.44 17.98 -26.58
C ILE A 120 28.66 16.50 -26.24
N LYS A 121 29.26 16.24 -25.06
CA LYS A 121 29.10 14.96 -24.38
C LYS A 121 27.91 15.01 -23.41
N GLN A 122 26.70 14.87 -23.96
CA GLN A 122 25.60 14.25 -23.22
C GLN A 122 25.85 12.74 -23.24
N SER A 123 26.44 12.20 -22.17
CA SER A 123 26.51 10.75 -21.93
C SER A 123 25.29 10.38 -21.10
N GLN A 124 24.26 9.85 -21.75
CA GLN A 124 23.96 8.42 -21.82
C GLN A 124 23.47 7.82 -20.50
N THR A 125 22.17 7.51 -20.54
CA THR A 125 21.42 6.52 -19.80
C THR A 125 22.24 5.30 -19.36
N GLU A 126 22.40 5.17 -18.06
CA GLU A 126 22.80 3.95 -17.34
C GLU A 126 21.58 3.47 -16.52
N PRO A 127 21.24 2.17 -16.55
CA PRO A 127 20.01 1.64 -16.00
C PRO A 127 20.16 1.22 -14.53
N ILE A 128 20.11 2.14 -13.56
CA ILE A 128 19.78 1.85 -12.14
C ILE A 128 19.21 3.13 -11.51
N ASP A 129 17.88 3.28 -11.35
CA ASP A 129 17.34 4.56 -10.86
C ASP A 129 16.14 4.46 -9.88
N ASP A 130 15.86 3.30 -9.27
CA ASP A 130 14.90 3.26 -8.15
C ASP A 130 15.62 3.55 -6.81
N ASP A 131 16.77 2.91 -6.57
CA ASP A 131 17.56 3.15 -5.35
C ASP A 131 18.14 4.57 -5.27
N ARG A 132 18.55 5.16 -6.41
CA ARG A 132 19.03 6.55 -6.46
C ARG A 132 17.91 7.56 -6.29
N HIS A 133 16.69 7.24 -6.74
CA HIS A 133 15.53 8.11 -6.54
C HIS A 133 15.12 8.14 -5.06
N ASN A 134 15.09 6.97 -4.42
CA ASN A 134 14.81 6.85 -2.99
C ASN A 134 15.89 7.54 -2.14
N SER A 135 17.17 7.40 -2.49
CA SER A 135 18.25 8.09 -1.76
C SER A 135 18.20 9.62 -1.92
N THR A 136 17.75 10.12 -3.08
CA THR A 136 17.57 11.56 -3.30
C THR A 136 16.41 12.11 -2.46
N ILE A 137 15.29 11.40 -2.37
CA ILE A 137 14.13 11.79 -1.55
C ILE A 137 14.51 11.80 -0.07
N GLU A 138 15.14 10.72 0.41
CA GLU A 138 15.61 10.60 1.79
C GLU A 138 16.54 11.75 2.15
N TYR A 139 17.51 12.04 1.27
CA TYR A 139 18.45 13.13 1.48
C TYR A 139 17.77 14.50 1.59
N ILE A 140 16.76 14.78 0.76
CA ILE A 140 16.02 16.04 0.84
C ILE A 140 15.20 16.11 2.14
N LEU A 141 14.47 15.06 2.47
CA LEU A 141 13.68 15.01 3.71
C LEU A 141 14.58 15.18 4.94
N LYS A 142 15.77 14.57 4.94
CA LYS A 142 16.78 14.75 5.98
C LYS A 142 17.24 16.20 6.11
N LYS A 143 17.41 16.93 4.99
CA LYS A 143 17.78 18.36 5.02
C LYS A 143 16.65 19.25 5.55
N LEU A 144 15.39 18.85 5.33
CA LEU A 144 14.19 19.55 5.78
C LEU A 144 13.81 19.24 7.24
N GLU A 145 14.49 18.31 7.90
CA GLU A 145 14.25 17.93 9.31
C GLU A 145 14.34 19.12 10.27
N ASN A 146 15.35 19.98 10.05
CA ASN A 146 15.65 21.12 10.92
C ASN A 146 15.57 22.49 10.20
N ASN A 147 15.29 22.50 8.89
CA ASN A 147 15.35 23.73 8.08
C ASN A 147 14.13 23.86 7.16
N SER A 148 13.64 25.08 7.01
CA SER A 148 12.69 25.44 5.96
C SER A 148 13.45 25.94 4.74
N LEU A 149 13.37 25.22 3.62
CA LEU A 149 14.21 25.48 2.43
C LEU A 149 13.39 25.83 1.20
N THR A 150 13.92 26.73 0.39
CA THR A 150 13.37 27.07 -0.93
C THR A 150 13.76 26.05 -1.99
N THR A 151 13.03 25.99 -3.11
CA THR A 151 13.39 25.11 -4.25
C THR A 151 14.83 25.32 -4.73
N ARG A 152 15.35 26.55 -4.68
CA ARG A 152 16.71 26.86 -5.12
C ARG A 152 17.78 26.35 -4.16
N GLU A 153 17.51 26.34 -2.86
CA GLU A 153 18.39 25.71 -1.87
C GLU A 153 18.41 24.19 -2.03
N ILE A 154 17.23 23.59 -2.20
CA ILE A 154 17.09 22.15 -2.44
C ILE A 154 17.82 21.74 -3.73
N GLN A 155 17.70 22.54 -4.78
CA GLN A 155 18.41 22.33 -6.05
C GLN A 155 19.93 22.25 -5.84
N ARG A 156 20.49 23.16 -5.01
CA ARG A 156 21.93 23.16 -4.69
C ARG A 156 22.36 21.90 -3.96
N TYR A 157 21.50 21.36 -3.09
CA TYR A 157 21.81 20.13 -2.36
C TYR A 157 21.80 18.89 -3.27
N ILE A 158 20.87 18.79 -4.22
CA ILE A 158 20.72 17.60 -5.07
C ILE A 158 21.53 17.64 -6.37
N GLY A 159 22.08 18.81 -6.75
CA GLY A 159 22.90 18.97 -7.96
C GLY A 159 22.14 18.72 -9.27
N ARG A 160 20.81 18.89 -9.28
CA ARG A 160 19.95 18.71 -10.46
C ARG A 160 19.45 20.04 -10.99
N THR A 161 18.79 20.02 -12.16
CA THR A 161 18.18 21.22 -12.73
C THR A 161 17.03 21.72 -11.84
N ARG A 162 16.74 23.03 -11.95
CA ARG A 162 15.60 23.66 -11.25
C ARG A 162 14.29 22.95 -11.58
N GLU A 163 14.10 22.54 -12.83
CA GLU A 163 12.90 21.83 -13.28
C GLU A 163 12.73 20.47 -12.61
N HIS A 164 13.79 19.65 -12.56
CA HIS A 164 13.74 18.36 -11.86
C HIS A 164 13.45 18.54 -10.37
N THR A 165 14.07 19.54 -9.76
CA THR A 165 13.85 19.88 -8.34
C THR A 165 12.39 20.27 -8.10
N SER A 166 11.82 21.15 -8.95
CA SER A 166 10.42 21.57 -8.85
C SER A 166 9.45 20.41 -8.98
N ARG A 167 9.68 19.50 -9.96
CA ARG A 167 8.84 18.31 -10.13
C ARG A 167 8.91 17.39 -8.91
N LEU A 168 10.11 17.18 -8.37
CA LEU A 168 10.30 16.37 -7.18
C LEU A 168 9.60 16.98 -5.96
N MET A 169 9.76 18.29 -5.74
CA MET A 169 9.11 18.98 -4.62
C MET A 169 7.59 19.02 -4.77
N LYS A 170 7.08 19.16 -6.00
CA LYS A 170 5.65 19.01 -6.26
C LYS A 170 5.16 17.61 -5.87
N LYS A 171 5.86 16.55 -6.30
CA LYS A 171 5.51 15.16 -5.97
C LYS A 171 5.54 14.90 -4.45
N LEU A 172 6.54 15.42 -3.73
CA LEU A 172 6.60 15.28 -2.28
C LEU A 172 5.46 16.02 -1.56
N TYR A 173 5.08 17.19 -2.08
CA TYR A 173 3.95 17.96 -1.57
C TYR A 173 2.62 17.23 -1.82
N ASP A 174 2.40 16.75 -3.05
CA ASP A 174 1.20 16.00 -3.43
C ASP A 174 1.05 14.73 -2.56
N ASN A 175 2.17 14.07 -2.22
CA ASN A 175 2.23 12.92 -1.33
C ASN A 175 2.19 13.26 0.17
N LYS A 176 2.03 14.54 0.54
CA LYS A 176 2.00 15.04 1.92
C LYS A 176 3.28 14.74 2.74
N PHE A 177 4.42 14.50 2.09
CA PHE A 177 5.70 14.30 2.78
C PHE A 177 6.38 15.63 3.15
N VAL A 178 6.04 16.68 2.43
CA VAL A 178 6.48 18.06 2.70
C VAL A 178 5.28 18.99 2.59
N ASP A 179 5.28 20.04 3.40
CA ASP A 179 4.35 21.15 3.26
C ASP A 179 5.05 22.33 2.58
N ARG A 180 4.28 23.27 2.03
CA ARG A 180 4.80 24.49 1.42
C ARG A 180 4.12 25.72 2.01
N ASP A 181 4.93 26.66 2.47
CA ASP A 181 4.46 28.00 2.82
C ASP A 181 4.09 28.75 1.53
N MET A 182 2.80 29.10 1.39
CA MET A 182 2.26 29.85 0.25
C MET A 182 2.17 31.36 0.50
N ASP A 183 2.41 31.80 1.74
CA ASP A 183 2.29 33.20 2.15
C ASP A 183 3.52 34.02 1.70
N SER A 184 4.65 33.36 1.46
CA SER A 184 5.89 33.99 1.02
C SER A 184 6.42 33.42 -0.30
N LYS A 185 6.97 34.30 -1.14
CA LYS A 185 7.70 33.92 -2.37
C LYS A 185 9.18 34.24 -2.22
N PRO A 186 10.10 33.34 -2.59
CA PRO A 186 9.87 31.99 -3.10
C PRO A 186 9.31 31.03 -2.04
N PHE A 187 8.47 30.07 -2.45
CA PHE A 187 7.87 29.09 -1.54
C PHE A 187 8.96 28.33 -0.76
N LYS A 188 8.70 28.15 0.53
CA LYS A 188 9.54 27.37 1.43
C LYS A 188 8.88 26.04 1.74
N TYR A 189 9.69 25.01 1.82
CA TYR A 189 9.25 23.65 2.11
C TYR A 189 9.69 23.24 3.51
N THR A 190 8.83 22.50 4.19
CA THR A 190 9.07 21.92 5.52
C THR A 190 8.63 20.47 5.54
N ILE A 191 9.33 19.62 6.30
CA ILE A 191 8.93 18.22 6.44
C ILE A 191 7.64 18.09 7.25
N THR A 192 6.76 17.17 6.86
CA THR A 192 5.54 16.81 7.62
C THR A 192 5.79 15.58 8.50
N ASP A 193 4.83 15.24 9.34
CA ASP A 193 4.90 14.01 10.14
C ASP A 193 4.93 12.74 9.27
N GLU A 194 4.23 12.74 8.13
CA GLU A 194 4.28 11.63 7.16
C GLU A 194 5.66 11.52 6.50
N GLY A 195 6.30 12.67 6.19
CA GLY A 195 7.68 12.70 5.71
C GLY A 195 8.68 12.14 6.73
N ARG A 196 8.49 12.42 8.02
CA ARG A 196 9.31 11.87 9.10
C ARG A 196 9.14 10.36 9.25
N LYS A 197 7.91 9.85 9.17
CA LYS A 197 7.63 8.40 9.18
C LYS A 197 8.33 7.68 8.01
N LEU A 198 8.35 8.30 6.82
CA LEU A 198 9.05 7.76 5.66
C LEU A 198 10.56 7.62 5.92
N LEU A 199 11.19 8.64 6.53
CA LEU A 199 12.60 8.58 6.92
C LEU A 199 12.90 7.42 7.88
N ILE A 200 12.07 7.25 8.92
CA ILE A 200 12.25 6.19 9.93
C ILE A 200 12.11 4.80 9.27
N LYS A 201 11.08 4.60 8.46
CA LYS A 201 10.85 3.34 7.75
C LYS A 201 12.03 2.96 6.84
N HIS A 202 12.62 3.92 6.14
CA HIS A 202 13.78 3.68 5.29
C HIS A 202 15.06 3.41 6.09
N SER A 203 15.26 4.07 7.24
CA SER A 203 16.40 3.77 8.11
C SER A 203 16.33 2.36 8.71
N ASP A 204 15.14 1.91 9.12
CA ASP A 204 14.94 0.59 9.72
C ASP A 204 15.20 -0.54 8.70
N SER A 205 14.78 -0.35 7.45
CA SER A 205 15.01 -1.31 6.37
C SER A 205 16.49 -1.46 6.03
N LYS A 206 17.27 -0.36 6.09
CA LYS A 206 18.71 -0.36 5.81
C LYS A 206 19.53 -1.03 6.92
N ASN A 207 19.11 -0.87 8.17
CA ASN A 207 19.78 -1.49 9.32
C ASN A 207 19.62 -3.02 9.32
N ASN A 208 18.43 -3.53 8.97
CA ASN A 208 18.19 -4.97 8.86
C ASN A 208 18.94 -5.62 7.67
N LEU A 209 19.10 -4.90 6.55
CA LEU A 209 19.85 -5.40 5.40
C LEU A 209 21.36 -5.53 5.68
N HIS A 210 21.91 -4.65 6.54
CA HIS A 210 23.32 -4.72 6.93
C HIS A 210 23.60 -5.87 7.92
N SER A 211 22.67 -6.20 8.83
CA SER A 211 22.82 -7.35 9.74
C SER A 211 22.78 -8.69 9.01
N ASP A 212 21.93 -8.84 7.98
CA ASP A 212 21.82 -10.08 7.22
C ASP A 212 23.02 -10.31 6.30
N TYR A 213 23.60 -9.23 5.75
CA TYR A 213 24.86 -9.30 5.00
C TYR A 213 26.05 -9.68 5.90
N GLN A 214 26.13 -9.13 7.11
CA GLN A 214 27.19 -9.49 8.09
C GLN A 214 27.05 -10.96 8.53
N ARG A 215 25.82 -11.44 8.76
CA ARG A 215 25.54 -12.83 9.17
C ARG A 215 25.84 -13.85 8.07
N SER A 216 25.51 -13.53 6.82
CA SER A 216 25.83 -14.37 5.66
C SER A 216 27.34 -14.43 5.37
N LYS A 217 28.06 -13.30 5.54
CA LYS A 217 29.52 -13.25 5.37
C LYS A 217 30.27 -14.05 6.44
N ALA A 218 29.79 -14.04 7.70
CA ALA A 218 30.37 -14.82 8.79
C ALA A 218 30.15 -16.33 8.63
N ASN A 219 29.05 -16.75 7.99
CA ASN A 219 28.80 -18.16 7.67
C ASN A 219 29.62 -18.66 6.46
N LEU A 220 30.02 -17.77 5.54
CA LEU A 220 30.83 -18.12 4.38
C LEU A 220 32.29 -18.41 4.73
N THR A 221 32.78 -17.91 5.87
CA THR A 221 34.14 -18.14 6.36
C THR A 221 34.34 -19.46 7.11
N ASN A 222 33.30 -20.27 7.29
CA ASN A 222 33.33 -21.50 8.09
C ASN A 222 33.03 -22.79 7.28
N TRP A 223 33.51 -22.87 6.03
CA TRP A 223 33.39 -24.11 5.24
C TRP A 223 34.54 -25.09 5.55
N PRO A 224 34.26 -26.38 5.90
CA PRO A 224 35.30 -27.35 6.19
C PRO A 224 35.96 -27.83 4.89
N ALA A 225 37.29 -27.76 4.85
CA ALA A 225 38.10 -28.34 3.78
C ALA A 225 38.30 -29.84 4.05
N GLU A 226 37.42 -30.69 3.55
CA GLU A 226 37.69 -32.14 3.48
C GLU A 226 37.07 -32.70 2.20
N ILE A 227 37.85 -32.71 1.13
CA ILE A 227 37.60 -33.58 -0.03
C ILE A 227 38.66 -34.67 0.04
N GLN A 228 38.24 -35.90 0.30
CA GLN A 228 39.09 -37.07 0.11
C GLN A 228 38.48 -37.97 -0.97
N SER A 229 39.30 -38.20 -2.01
CA SER A 229 39.07 -39.01 -3.21
C SER A 229 38.71 -40.47 -2.92
N PRO A 230 38.06 -41.17 -3.87
CA PRO A 230 37.62 -42.54 -3.69
C PRO A 230 38.76 -43.52 -4.03
N GLU A 231 39.21 -44.30 -3.06
CA GLU A 231 39.93 -45.54 -3.33
C GLU A 231 39.59 -46.59 -2.27
N ASN A 232 39.33 -47.80 -2.75
CA ASN A 232 39.11 -49.06 -2.03
C ASN A 232 37.66 -49.41 -1.66
N LEU A 233 36.99 -50.13 -2.57
CA LEU A 233 36.39 -51.41 -2.19
C LEU A 233 36.89 -52.52 -3.11
N LYS A 234 37.54 -53.50 -2.49
CA LYS A 234 37.72 -54.87 -2.96
C LYS A 234 36.37 -55.59 -3.02
#